data_AF-A0A6A3PWA8-F1
#
_entry.id   AF-A0A6A3PWA8-F1
#
_cell.length_a   1.000
_cell.length_b   1.000
_cell.length_c   1.000
_cell.angle_alpha   90.00
_cell.angle_beta   90.00
_cell.angle_gamma   90.00
#
_symmetry.space_group_name_H-M   'P 1'
#
loop_
_entity.id
_entity.type
_entity.pdbx_description
1 polymer ?
#
loop_
_entity_poly.entity_id
_entity_poly.type
_entity_poly.pdbx_seq_one_letter_code
_entity_poly.pdbx_strand_id
1 'polypeptide(L)'
;MLNPIENVFSVYKNALKRFLARQRPSILEGVTITEHRSKFLELAADPLFAEIVTPELCNRTFCHSLPHHQRALRFEDMQFGS
;
A
#
# COMPACT_ATOMS: atom_id res chain seq x y z
N MET A 1 -4.61 5.11 -13.57
CA MET A 1 -4.37 3.75 -13.08
C MET A 1 -2.94 3.69 -12.59
N LEU A 2 -2.70 3.30 -11.33
CA LEU A 2 -1.34 3.17 -10.78
C LEU A 2 -0.61 1.98 -11.43
N ASN A 3 0.71 2.05 -11.50
CA ASN A 3 1.51 0.92 -11.98
C ASN A 3 1.45 -0.25 -10.95
N PRO A 4 1.81 -1.49 -11.32
CA PRO A 4 1.78 -2.64 -10.41
C PRO A 4 2.45 -2.37 -9.06
N ILE A 5 3.63 -1.74 -9.07
CA ILE A 5 4.43 -1.48 -7.88
C ILE A 5 3.68 -0.52 -6.95
N GLU A 6 3.14 0.56 -7.50
CA GLU A 6 2.31 1.52 -6.76
C GLU A 6 1.02 0.90 -6.21
N ASN A 7 0.40 -0.04 -6.93
CA ASN A 7 -0.77 -0.77 -6.44
C ASN A 7 -0.42 -1.64 -5.23
N VAL A 8 0.69 -2.37 -5.28
CA VAL A 8 1.19 -3.17 -4.14
C VAL A 8 1.49 -2.25 -2.94
N PHE A 9 2.20 -1.15 -3.16
CA PHE A 9 2.49 -0.18 -2.11
C PHE A 9 1.23 0.47 -1.54
N SER A 10 0.18 0.64 -2.33
CA SER A 10 -1.11 1.15 -1.85
C SER A 10 -1.77 0.17 -0.87
N VAL A 11 -1.69 -1.14 -1.13
CA VAL A 11 -2.18 -2.19 -0.21
C VAL A 11 -1.36 -2.17 1.08
N TYR A 12 -0.03 -2.14 0.99
CA TYR A 12 0.86 -2.02 2.15
C TYR A 12 0.59 -0.77 2.98
N LYS A 13 0.49 0.41 2.35
CA LYS A 13 0.18 1.67 3.02
C LYS A 13 -1.18 1.62 3.74
N ASN A 14 -2.16 0.93 3.15
CA ASN A 14 -3.45 0.73 3.81
C ASN A 14 -3.36 -0.20 5.02
N ALA A 15 -2.52 -1.24 4.98
CA ALA A 15 -2.25 -2.09 6.13
C ALA A 15 -1.60 -1.30 7.28
N LEU A 16 -0.58 -0.49 6.98
CA LEU A 16 0.05 0.40 7.97
C LEU A 16 -0.95 1.38 8.60
N LYS A 17 -1.82 2.00 7.79
CA LYS A 17 -2.88 2.88 8.30
C LYS A 17 -3.84 2.16 9.25
N ARG A 18 -4.23 0.92 8.92
CA ARG A 18 -5.09 0.08 9.79
C ARG A 18 -4.39 -0.27 11.10
N PHE A 19 -3.10 -0.62 11.03
CA PHE A 19 -2.29 -0.88 12.22
C PHE A 19 -2.25 0.36 13.14
N LEU A 20 -1.89 1.52 12.60
CA LEU A 20 -1.87 2.77 13.36
C LEU A 20 -3.23 3.13 13.96
N ALA A 21 -4.32 2.90 13.22
CA ALA A 21 -5.67 3.15 13.73
C ALA A 21 -6.00 2.27 14.94
N ARG A 22 -5.52 1.01 14.97
CA ARG A 22 -5.69 0.09 16.11
C ARG A 22 -4.82 0.49 17.30
N GLN A 23 -3.60 0.98 17.07
CA GLN A 23 -2.69 1.44 18.11
C GLN A 23 -2.99 2.86 18.62
N ARG A 24 -4.02 3.52 18.07
CA ARG A 24 -4.39 4.90 18.40
C ARG A 24 -4.55 5.15 19.91
N PRO A 25 -5.18 4.28 20.73
CA PRO A 25 -5.28 4.50 22.17
C PRO A 25 -3.90 4.59 22.83
N SER A 26 -3.00 3.64 22.54
CA SER A 26 -1.62 3.63 23.06
C SER A 26 -0.79 4.80 22.53
N ILE A 27 -1.02 5.25 21.29
CA ILE A 27 -0.36 6.43 20.73
C ILE A 27 -0.70 7.70 21.55
N LEU A 28 -1.93 7.80 22.07
CA LEU A 28 -2.42 8.96 22.81
C LEU A 28 -1.94 9.03 24.28
N GLU A 29 -1.28 8.00 24.80
CA GLU A 29 -0.74 7.96 26.18
C GLU A 29 0.68 8.56 26.32
N GLY A 30 1.29 9.04 25.22
CA GLY A 30 2.68 9.52 25.17
C GLY A 30 2.89 11.05 25.15
N VAL A 31 4.13 11.48 25.45
CA VAL A 31 4.56 12.88 25.64
C VAL A 31 4.38 13.77 24.39
N THR A 32 4.58 13.21 23.18
CA THR A 32 4.20 13.85 21.91
C THR A 32 3.62 12.84 20.92
N ILE A 33 2.50 13.19 20.27
CA ILE A 33 1.79 12.33 19.30
C ILE A 33 2.71 11.91 18.14
N THR A 34 3.66 12.75 17.75
CA THR A 34 4.52 12.55 16.58
C THR A 34 5.61 11.49 16.81
N GLU A 35 6.35 11.56 17.92
CA GLU A 35 7.42 10.58 18.23
C GLU A 35 6.86 9.20 18.53
N HIS A 36 5.70 9.13 19.21
CA HIS A 36 5.11 7.84 19.50
C HIS A 36 4.60 7.18 18.22
N ARG A 37 4.00 7.96 17.31
CA ARG A 37 3.55 7.47 16.01
C ARG A 37 4.70 7.00 15.11
N SER A 38 5.85 7.67 15.10
CA SER A 38 7.02 7.19 14.33
C SER A 38 7.54 5.86 14.85
N LYS A 39 7.62 5.70 16.18
CA LYS A 39 8.01 4.42 16.80
C LYS A 39 7.08 3.26 16.41
N PHE A 40 5.77 3.47 16.42
CA PHE A 40 4.81 2.45 15.98
C PHE A 40 4.91 2.15 14.47
N LEU A 41 5.26 3.13 13.65
CA LEU A 41 5.50 2.91 12.22
C LEU A 41 6.76 2.06 11.99
N GLU A 42 7.87 2.39 12.65
CA GLU A 42 9.12 1.63 12.56
C GLU A 42 8.93 0.18 12.99
N LEU A 43 8.20 -0.05 14.09
CA LEU A 43 7.88 -1.40 14.58
C LEU A 43 7.05 -2.23 13.58
N ALA A 44 6.21 -1.58 12.79
CA ALA A 44 5.27 -2.27 11.91
C ALA A 44 5.72 -2.33 10.45
N ALA A 45 6.71 -1.52 10.05
CA ALA A 45 7.12 -1.39 8.65
C ALA A 45 7.59 -2.72 8.06
N ASP A 46 8.66 -3.30 8.60
CA ASP A 46 9.24 -4.53 8.05
C ASP A 46 8.34 -5.75 8.19
N PRO A 47 7.69 -6.01 9.35
CA PRO A 47 6.80 -7.16 9.50
C PRO A 47 5.59 -7.09 8.56
N LEU A 48 4.92 -5.93 8.46
CA LEU A 48 3.77 -5.79 7.57
C LEU A 48 4.19 -5.78 6.11
N PHE A 49 5.39 -5.31 5.78
CA PHE A 49 5.89 -5.38 4.42
C PHE A 49 6.05 -6.84 4.00
N ALA A 50 6.72 -7.66 4.83
CA ALA A 50 6.90 -9.09 4.55
C ALA A 50 5.57 -9.86 4.51
N GLU A 51 4.60 -9.50 5.35
CA GLU A 51 3.27 -10.13 5.35
C GLU A 51 2.42 -9.76 4.13
N ILE A 52 2.43 -8.49 3.74
CA ILE A 52 1.52 -7.96 2.71
C ILE A 52 2.10 -8.08 1.31
N VAL A 53 3.41 -7.83 1.14
CA VAL A 53 4.07 -7.79 -0.17
C VAL A 53 4.49 -9.21 -0.57
N THR A 54 3.49 -10.02 -0.90
CA THR A 54 3.70 -11.41 -1.33
C THR A 54 3.86 -11.51 -2.85
N PRO A 55 4.54 -12.57 -3.35
CA PRO A 55 4.61 -12.84 -4.79
C PRO A 55 3.24 -12.92 -5.46
N GLU A 56 2.24 -13.49 -4.78
CA GLU A 56 0.87 -13.62 -5.28
C GLU A 56 0.19 -12.25 -5.45
N LEU A 57 0.38 -11.33 -4.49
CA LEU A 57 -0.15 -9.97 -4.59
C LEU A 57 0.51 -9.21 -5.74
N CYS A 58 1.83 -9.31 -5.86
CA CYS A 58 2.60 -8.71 -6.95
C CYS A 58 2.14 -9.23 -8.31
N ASN A 59 1.98 -10.55 -8.46
CA ASN A 59 1.52 -11.13 -9.71
C ASN A 59 0.09 -10.70 -10.05
N ARG A 60 -0.81 -10.69 -9.05
CA ARG A 60 -2.20 -10.24 -9.25
C ARG A 60 -2.28 -8.79 -9.72
N THR A 61 -1.53 -7.89 -9.08
CA THR A 61 -1.50 -6.45 -9.44
C THR A 61 -0.85 -6.24 -10.81
N PHE A 62 0.19 -7.01 -11.14
CA PHE A 62 0.76 -7.02 -12.48
C PHE A 62 -0.28 -7.43 -13.54
N CYS A 63 -0.88 -8.61 -13.39
CA CYS A 63 -1.89 -9.12 -14.33
C CYS A 63 -3.10 -8.18 -14.46
N HIS A 64 -3.52 -7.54 -13.37
CA HIS A 64 -4.61 -6.57 -13.41
C HIS A 64 -4.28 -5.34 -14.27
N SER A 65 -3.06 -4.81 -14.15
CA SER A 65 -2.65 -3.60 -14.89
C SER A 65 -2.16 -3.88 -16.32
N LEU A 66 -1.72 -5.12 -16.61
CA LEU A 66 -1.10 -5.48 -17.87
C LEU A 66 -1.98 -5.17 -19.10
N PRO A 67 -3.29 -5.49 -19.13
CA PRO A 67 -4.14 -5.15 -20.27
C PRO A 67 -4.18 -3.65 -20.54
N HIS A 68 -4.25 -2.84 -19.49
CA HIS A 68 -4.27 -1.37 -19.63
C HIS A 68 -2.94 -0.85 -20.17
N HIS A 69 -1.81 -1.37 -19.69
CA HIS A 69 -0.49 -1.01 -20.22
C HIS A 69 -0.31 -1.45 -21.67
N GLN A 70 -0.79 -2.64 -22.05
CA GLN A 70 -0.76 -3.11 -23.43
C GLN A 70 -1.60 -2.23 -24.36
N ARG A 71 -2.78 -1.79 -23.93
CA ARG A 71 -3.62 -0.86 -24.69
C ARG A 71 -2.98 0.50 -24.85
N ALA A 72 -2.34 1.01 -23.79
CA ALA A 72 -1.55 2.24 -23.82
C ALA A 72 -0.42 2.18 -24.85
N LEU A 73 0.34 1.08 -24.87
CA LEU A 73 1.42 0.86 -25.83
C LEU A 73 0.93 0.76 -27.27
N ARG A 74 -0.31 0.30 -27.47
CA ARG A 74 -0.96 0.23 -28.80
C ARG A 74 -1.69 1.51 -29.19
N PHE A 75 -1.60 2.58 -28.40
CA PHE A 75 -2.31 3.85 -28.61
C PHE A 75 -3.82 3.68 -28.76
N GLU A 76 -4.39 2.66 -28.13
CA GLU A 76 -5.84 2.48 -28.11
C GLU A 76 -6.49 3.48 -27.16
N ASP A 77 -7.70 3.95 -27.50
CA ASP A 77 -8.49 4.77 -26.59
C ASP A 77 -8.72 4.03 -25.26
N MET A 78 -8.20 4.62 -24.19
CA MET A 78 -8.37 4.13 -22.83
C MET A 78 -9.44 4.95 -22.12
N GLN A 79 -10.53 4.30 -21.73
CA GLN A 79 -11.49 4.93 -20.82
C GLN A 79 -10.84 5.10 -19.44
N PHE A 80 -10.69 6.34 -19.00
CA PHE A 80 -10.18 6.68 -17.67
C PHE A 80 -11.32 6.82 -16.68
N GLY A 81 -11.30 6.01 -15.62
CA GLY A 81 -12.18 6.16 -14.47
C GLY A 81 -13.57 5.54 -14.66
N SER A 82 -13.81 4.45 -13.95
CA SER A 82 -15.15 3.90 -13.65
C SER A 82 -15.26 3.75 -12.15
#